data_AF-A0A4U0Q8H6-F1
#
_entry.id   AF-A0A4U0Q8H6-F1
#
_cell.length_a   1.000
_cell.length_b   1.000
_cell.length_c   1.000
_cell.angle_alpha   90.00
_cell.angle_beta   90.00
_cell.angle_gamma   90.00
#
_symmetry.space_group_name_H-M   'P 1'
#
loop_
_entity.id
_entity.type
_entity.pdbx_description
1 polymer ?
#
loop_
_entity_poly.entity_id
_entity_poly.type
_entity_poly.pdbx_seq_one_letter_code
_entity_poly.pdbx_strand_id
1 'polypeptide(L)'
;MARLFFVRVLLGAGSSSWLHHRTKYFLACQAEPASLRYAGLLLVEKAMQQDDVVIDTTPEPRRVDAIGGWLWIIGAFSLYRRSWLQWTAMSALFFILAFALSALPLVSIAATIVTPVLVAGMMDAADRCHRGESFQVLDLFNGFKRNTRELLLVGAFYLVAWLAFFMILMLMVELLGLKSQLIVLSQEALSAKNTPAQSPSSALVWFGLFAFIGGLLVSSIYFFAPALVMLRGMRAVEAMKLSYVAFWRNFLPILVFSIAFVALTILASIPLFLGFIVLIPLALLAPYAAYVGIFE
;
A
#
# COMPACT_ATOMS: atom_id res chain seq x y z
N MET A 1 -42.09 -23.01 -3.09
CA MET A 1 -42.52 -22.51 -1.77
C MET A 1 -42.00 -23.47 -0.70
N ALA A 2 -40.71 -23.47 -0.36
CA ALA A 2 -39.94 -22.47 0.40
C ALA A 2 -40.14 -22.58 1.93
N ARG A 3 -39.17 -23.25 2.57
CA ARG A 3 -38.57 -22.99 3.90
C ARG A 3 -39.50 -22.97 5.12
N LEU A 4 -39.48 -24.06 5.91
CA LEU A 4 -39.70 -24.03 7.37
C LEU A 4 -39.32 -25.39 8.00
N PHE A 5 -38.07 -25.83 7.87
CA PHE A 5 -37.62 -27.05 8.58
C PHE A 5 -36.10 -27.01 8.77
N PHE A 6 -35.56 -26.07 9.55
CA PHE A 6 -34.17 -26.19 10.02
C PHE A 6 -33.82 -25.29 11.22
N VAL A 7 -34.46 -25.46 12.37
CA VAL A 7 -33.85 -25.08 13.67
C VAL A 7 -34.39 -25.99 14.79
N ARG A 8 -34.02 -27.27 14.78
CA ARG A 8 -34.34 -28.18 15.89
C ARG A 8 -33.25 -29.23 16.11
N VAL A 9 -32.00 -28.78 16.35
CA VAL A 9 -30.92 -29.71 16.78
C VAL A 9 -29.98 -29.17 17.87
N LEU A 10 -29.95 -27.88 18.24
CA LEU A 10 -28.88 -27.39 19.12
C LEU A 10 -29.31 -26.69 20.41
N LEU A 11 -30.19 -27.28 21.23
CA LEU A 11 -30.22 -26.96 22.67
C LEU A 11 -30.68 -28.18 23.48
N GLY A 12 -29.72 -29.04 23.80
CA GLY A 12 -29.85 -30.04 24.85
C GLY A 12 -29.53 -29.42 26.22
N ALA A 13 -30.37 -29.80 27.20
CA ALA A 13 -30.13 -29.81 28.64
C ALA A 13 -29.91 -28.46 29.36
N GLY A 14 -30.90 -28.04 30.16
CA GLY A 14 -30.66 -27.08 31.25
C GLY A 14 -31.89 -26.44 31.87
N SER A 15 -32.36 -27.02 32.98
CA SER A 15 -33.22 -26.41 34.02
C SER A 15 -34.73 -26.25 33.75
N SER A 16 -35.50 -26.90 34.63
CA SER A 16 -36.96 -27.11 34.60
C SER A 16 -37.80 -26.01 35.27
N SER A 17 -37.31 -24.77 35.38
CA SER A 17 -38.06 -23.65 35.98
C SER A 17 -38.66 -22.66 34.97
N TRP A 18 -38.44 -22.87 33.66
CA TRP A 18 -38.71 -21.89 32.60
C TRP A 18 -40.10 -21.97 31.92
N LEU A 19 -40.99 -22.86 32.36
CA LEU A 19 -42.24 -23.17 31.66
C LEU A 19 -43.50 -22.45 32.18
N HIS A 20 -43.46 -21.78 33.34
CA HIS A 20 -44.65 -21.12 33.89
C HIS A 20 -44.80 -19.62 33.54
N HIS A 21 -43.72 -18.94 33.14
CA HIS A 21 -43.80 -17.50 32.80
C HIS A 21 -44.24 -17.21 31.36
N ARG A 22 -44.07 -18.14 30.40
CA ARG A 22 -44.43 -17.88 28.99
C ARG A 22 -45.92 -17.90 28.69
N THR A 23 -46.74 -18.61 29.47
CA THR A 23 -48.18 -18.74 29.18
C THR A 23 -48.94 -17.45 29.41
N LYS A 24 -48.45 -16.54 30.29
CA LYS A 24 -49.07 -15.23 30.51
C LYS A 24 -48.75 -14.22 29.41
N TYR A 25 -47.54 -14.23 28.83
CA TYR A 25 -47.19 -13.31 27.74
C TYR A 25 -47.81 -13.70 26.39
N PHE A 26 -48.02 -15.01 26.15
CA PHE A 26 -48.63 -15.46 24.89
C PHE A 26 -50.13 -15.16 24.81
N LEU A 27 -50.83 -15.14 25.95
CA LEU A 27 -52.25 -14.79 26.02
C LEU A 27 -52.52 -13.28 25.97
N ALA A 28 -51.58 -12.44 26.44
CA ALA A 28 -51.70 -10.99 26.32
C ALA A 28 -51.53 -10.47 24.88
N CYS A 29 -50.81 -11.21 24.03
CA CYS A 29 -50.53 -10.81 22.64
C CYS A 29 -51.66 -11.16 21.65
N GLN A 30 -52.70 -11.88 22.08
CA GLN A 30 -53.88 -12.21 21.26
C GLN A 30 -55.02 -11.19 21.36
N ALA A 31 -54.88 -10.16 22.21
CA ALA A 31 -55.92 -9.15 22.45
C ALA A 31 -55.58 -7.77 21.86
N GLU A 32 -54.63 -7.66 20.93
CA GLU A 32 -54.35 -6.39 20.25
C GLU A 32 -55.08 -6.30 18.90
N PRO A 33 -55.78 -5.19 18.60
CA PRO A 33 -56.38 -4.97 17.30
C PRO A 33 -55.31 -5.03 16.20
N ALA A 34 -55.65 -5.64 15.06
CA ALA A 34 -54.71 -5.91 13.97
C ALA A 34 -53.91 -4.67 13.52
N SER A 35 -54.46 -3.47 13.66
CA SER A 35 -53.80 -2.18 13.37
C SER A 35 -52.52 -1.94 14.18
N LEU A 36 -52.47 -2.35 15.45
CA LEU A 36 -51.29 -2.18 16.31
C LEU A 36 -50.17 -3.16 15.95
N ARG A 37 -50.52 -4.38 15.49
CA ARG A 37 -49.54 -5.35 14.97
C ARG A 37 -48.84 -4.85 13.70
N TYR A 38 -49.58 -4.23 12.78
CA TYR A 38 -48.99 -3.64 11.58
C TYR A 38 -48.12 -2.43 11.90
N ALA A 39 -48.54 -1.58 12.85
CA ALA A 39 -47.72 -0.46 13.31
C ALA A 39 -46.43 -0.94 14.01
N GLY A 40 -46.50 -1.98 14.84
CA GLY A 40 -45.33 -2.60 15.46
C GLY A 40 -44.38 -3.23 14.44
N LEU A 41 -44.90 -3.94 13.43
CA LEU A 41 -44.11 -4.50 12.33
C LEU A 41 -43.43 -3.42 11.48
N LEU A 42 -44.14 -2.33 11.16
CA LEU A 42 -43.57 -1.18 10.43
C LEU A 42 -42.51 -0.44 11.24
N LEU A 43 -42.67 -0.34 12.56
CA LEU A 43 -41.67 0.26 13.44
C LEU A 43 -40.43 -0.62 13.58
N VAL A 44 -40.61 -1.95 13.64
CA VAL A 44 -39.49 -2.91 13.62
C VAL A 44 -38.81 -2.91 12.25
N GLU A 45 -39.56 -2.85 11.14
CA GLU A 45 -39.00 -2.73 9.79
C GLU A 45 -38.23 -1.41 9.62
N LYS A 46 -38.76 -0.29 10.11
CA LYS A 46 -38.03 0.99 10.15
C LYS A 46 -36.80 0.96 11.04
N ALA A 47 -36.88 0.31 12.21
CA ALA A 47 -35.74 0.18 13.12
C ALA A 47 -34.66 -0.73 12.53
N MET A 48 -35.04 -1.80 11.83
CA MET A 48 -34.11 -2.70 11.14
C MET A 48 -33.54 -2.10 9.84
N GLN A 49 -34.22 -1.12 9.22
CA GLN A 49 -33.67 -0.32 8.12
C GLN A 49 -32.70 0.77 8.58
N GLN A 50 -32.65 1.07 9.88
CA GLN A 50 -31.86 2.18 10.41
C GLN A 50 -30.50 1.74 11.00
N ASP A 51 -30.34 0.44 11.24
CA ASP A 51 -29.05 -0.20 11.46
C ASP A 51 -28.52 -0.71 10.11
N ASP A 52 -28.09 0.22 9.25
CA ASP A 52 -27.15 -0.12 8.19
C ASP A 52 -25.90 -0.69 8.88
N VAL A 53 -25.84 -2.01 9.04
CA VAL A 53 -24.60 -2.70 9.34
C VAL A 53 -23.71 -2.47 8.12
N VAL A 54 -23.00 -1.34 8.15
CA VAL A 54 -21.88 -1.07 7.25
C VAL A 54 -20.82 -2.10 7.62
N ILE A 55 -20.92 -3.28 7.01
CA ILE A 55 -19.82 -4.24 7.00
C ILE A 55 -18.71 -3.51 6.28
N ASP A 56 -17.74 -3.01 7.03
CA ASP A 56 -16.52 -2.44 6.47
C ASP A 56 -15.83 -3.54 5.68
N THR A 57 -16.06 -3.56 4.36
CA THR A 57 -15.45 -4.51 3.43
C THR A 57 -14.02 -4.08 3.08
N THR A 58 -13.49 -3.02 3.72
CA THR A 58 -12.08 -2.66 3.52
C THR A 58 -11.19 -3.77 4.09
N PRO A 59 -10.27 -4.32 3.29
CA PRO A 59 -9.40 -5.38 3.75
C PRO A 59 -8.48 -4.84 4.84
N GLU A 60 -8.55 -5.41 6.04
CA GLU A 60 -7.60 -5.07 7.09
C GLU A 60 -6.19 -5.60 6.73
N PRO A 61 -5.15 -4.75 6.77
CA PRO A 61 -3.80 -5.20 6.50
C PRO A 61 -3.34 -6.13 7.63
N ARG A 62 -2.96 -7.37 7.32
CA ARG A 62 -2.45 -8.30 8.33
C ARG A 62 -1.09 -7.84 8.85
N ARG A 63 -0.77 -8.20 10.09
CA ARG A 63 0.60 -8.07 10.64
C ARG A 63 1.41 -9.28 10.20
N VAL A 64 2.59 -9.03 9.66
CA VAL A 64 3.56 -10.05 9.26
C VAL A 64 4.77 -9.97 10.18
N ASP A 65 5.34 -11.11 10.51
CA ASP A 65 6.57 -11.21 11.31
C ASP A 65 7.76 -10.56 10.59
N ALA A 66 8.80 -10.19 11.34
CA ALA A 66 10.01 -9.57 10.81
C ALA A 66 10.64 -10.34 9.65
N ILE A 67 10.63 -11.68 9.72
CA ILE A 67 11.16 -12.56 8.66
C ILE A 67 10.39 -12.42 7.34
N GLY A 68 9.15 -11.93 7.39
CA GLY A 68 8.34 -11.62 6.21
C GLY A 68 9.06 -10.72 5.21
N GLY A 69 9.87 -9.76 5.68
CA GLY A 69 10.66 -8.90 4.82
C GLY A 69 11.62 -9.65 3.91
N TRP A 70 12.27 -10.69 4.43
CA TRP A 70 13.13 -11.59 3.65
C TRP A 70 12.31 -12.51 2.74
N LEU A 71 11.16 -13.00 3.22
CA LEU A 71 10.26 -13.83 2.42
C LEU A 71 9.69 -13.09 1.20
N TRP A 72 9.46 -11.77 1.29
CA TRP A 72 9.05 -10.95 0.14
C TRP A 72 10.11 -10.92 -0.96
N ILE A 73 11.40 -10.88 -0.58
CA ILE A 73 12.52 -10.94 -1.53
C ILE A 73 12.56 -12.30 -2.22
N ILE A 74 12.42 -13.39 -1.45
CA ILE A 74 12.34 -14.75 -2.01
C ILE A 74 11.13 -14.89 -2.94
N GLY A 75 9.97 -14.38 -2.52
CA GLY A 75 8.74 -14.37 -3.32
C GLY A 75 8.93 -13.63 -4.64
N ALA A 76 9.50 -12.42 -4.60
CA ALA A 76 9.83 -11.64 -5.78
C ALA A 76 10.82 -12.37 -6.71
N PHE A 77 11.84 -13.02 -6.15
CA PHE A 77 12.80 -13.79 -6.93
C PHE A 77 12.14 -15.02 -7.58
N SER A 78 11.17 -15.64 -6.90
CA SER A 78 10.40 -16.75 -7.45
C SER A 78 9.52 -16.35 -8.65
N LEU A 79 8.93 -15.15 -8.62
CA LEU A 79 8.22 -14.56 -9.77
C LEU A 79 9.20 -14.20 -10.90
N TYR A 80 10.34 -13.58 -10.56
CA TYR A 80 11.37 -13.22 -11.52
C TYR A 80 11.86 -14.44 -12.30
N ARG A 81 12.25 -15.54 -11.62
CA ARG A 81 12.78 -16.74 -12.30
C ARG A 81 11.77 -17.42 -13.24
N ARG A 82 10.47 -17.25 -13.01
CA ARG A 82 9.42 -17.86 -13.84
C ARG A 82 9.39 -17.27 -15.25
N SER A 83 9.68 -15.97 -15.35
CA SER A 83 9.58 -15.17 -16.57
C SER A 83 10.73 -14.15 -16.68
N TRP A 84 11.96 -14.59 -16.41
CA TRP A 84 13.11 -13.68 -16.20
C TRP A 84 13.30 -12.70 -17.36
N LEU A 85 13.25 -13.18 -18.61
CA LEU A 85 13.46 -12.35 -19.79
C LEU A 85 12.36 -11.28 -19.95
N GLN A 86 11.10 -11.64 -19.66
CA GLN A 86 9.97 -10.73 -19.72
C GLN A 86 10.08 -9.66 -18.62
N TRP A 87 10.46 -10.06 -17.41
CA TRP A 87 10.66 -9.13 -16.29
C TRP A 87 11.81 -8.17 -16.51
N THR A 88 12.95 -8.66 -17.02
CA THR A 88 14.09 -7.81 -17.39
C THR A 88 13.70 -6.82 -18.47
N ALA A 89 13.00 -7.26 -19.53
CA ALA A 89 12.55 -6.38 -20.61
C ALA A 89 11.51 -5.34 -20.15
N MET A 90 10.54 -5.75 -19.33
CA MET A 90 9.52 -4.85 -18.76
C MET A 90 10.13 -3.82 -17.82
N SER A 91 11.08 -4.24 -16.98
CA SER A 91 11.79 -3.33 -16.08
C SER A 91 12.68 -2.36 -16.85
N ALA A 92 13.38 -2.83 -17.90
CA ALA A 92 14.16 -1.95 -18.78
C ALA A 92 13.26 -0.92 -19.46
N LEU A 93 12.10 -1.32 -19.98
CA LEU A 93 11.12 -0.42 -20.56
C LEU A 93 10.63 0.62 -19.55
N PHE A 94 10.31 0.20 -18.32
CA PHE A 94 9.92 1.10 -17.24
C PHE A 94 11.00 2.15 -16.95
N PHE A 95 12.26 1.72 -16.80
CA PHE A 95 13.39 2.63 -16.52
C PHE A 95 13.69 3.58 -17.68
N ILE A 96 13.66 3.10 -18.92
CA ILE A 96 13.85 3.94 -20.11
C ILE A 96 12.75 5.02 -20.16
N LEU A 97 11.50 4.64 -19.90
CA LEU A 97 10.38 5.59 -19.90
C LEU A 97 10.51 6.59 -18.74
N ALA A 98 10.85 6.13 -17.53
CA ALA A 98 11.08 7.00 -16.39
C ALA A 98 12.22 8.00 -16.63
N PHE A 99 13.31 7.55 -17.26
CA PHE A 99 14.44 8.40 -17.64
C PHE A 99 14.07 9.39 -18.75
N ALA A 100 13.38 8.95 -19.78
CA ALA A 100 12.93 9.83 -20.87
C ALA A 100 11.98 10.92 -20.37
N LEU A 101 11.07 10.59 -19.43
CA LEU A 101 10.14 11.55 -18.85
C LEU A 101 10.82 12.53 -17.87
N SER A 102 11.90 12.12 -17.19
CA SER A 102 12.63 12.98 -16.25
C SER A 102 13.65 13.90 -16.91
N ALA A 103 14.13 13.57 -18.11
CA ALA A 103 15.09 14.38 -18.86
C ALA A 103 14.58 15.77 -19.26
N LEU A 104 13.25 15.97 -19.31
CA LEU A 104 12.63 17.24 -19.65
C LEU A 104 12.05 17.89 -18.38
N PRO A 105 12.57 19.05 -17.92
CA PRO A 105 12.18 19.66 -16.64
C PRO A 105 10.67 19.88 -16.48
N LEU A 106 9.99 20.35 -17.53
CA LEU A 106 8.52 20.55 -17.53
C LEU A 106 7.72 19.24 -17.57
N VAL A 107 8.29 18.17 -18.15
CA VAL A 107 7.63 16.85 -18.24
C VAL A 107 7.84 16.03 -16.97
N SER A 108 8.85 16.34 -16.16
CA SER A 108 9.14 15.65 -14.89
C SER A 108 7.96 15.63 -13.91
N ILE A 109 7.14 16.69 -13.92
CA ILE A 109 5.90 16.77 -13.14
C ILE A 109 4.89 15.73 -13.63
N ALA A 110 4.68 15.67 -14.95
CA ALA A 110 3.82 14.66 -15.56
C ALA A 110 4.36 13.24 -15.33
N ALA A 111 5.68 13.05 -15.34
CA ALA A 111 6.34 11.79 -15.02
C ALA A 111 5.94 11.26 -13.65
N THR A 112 5.93 12.14 -12.64
CA THR A 112 5.54 11.79 -11.26
C THR A 112 4.10 11.32 -11.19
N ILE A 113 3.21 11.94 -11.96
CA ILE A 113 1.78 11.58 -12.00
C ILE A 113 1.55 10.27 -12.77
N VAL A 114 2.31 10.05 -13.84
CA VAL A 114 2.19 8.86 -14.70
C VAL A 114 2.85 7.62 -14.09
N THR A 115 3.89 7.78 -13.26
CA THR A 115 4.61 6.67 -12.64
C THR A 115 3.71 5.65 -11.93
N PRO A 116 2.75 6.05 -11.06
CA PRO A 116 1.79 5.10 -10.46
C PRO A 116 1.02 4.25 -11.48
N VAL A 117 0.75 4.80 -12.66
CA VAL A 117 0.05 4.09 -13.74
C VAL A 117 0.91 2.95 -14.29
N LEU A 118 2.20 3.20 -14.47
CA LEU A 118 3.16 2.19 -14.92
C LEU A 118 3.44 1.14 -13.83
N VAL A 119 3.58 1.57 -12.58
CA VAL A 119 3.75 0.68 -11.43
C VAL A 119 2.53 -0.24 -11.30
N ALA A 120 1.32 0.28 -11.43
CA ALA A 120 0.10 -0.52 -11.47
C ALA A 120 0.09 -1.56 -12.59
N GLY A 121 0.57 -1.22 -13.80
CA GLY A 121 0.75 -2.20 -14.88
C GLY A 121 1.70 -3.34 -14.50
N MET A 122 2.78 -3.04 -13.76
CA MET A 122 3.67 -4.08 -13.21
C MET A 122 2.98 -4.93 -12.15
N MET A 123 2.15 -4.34 -11.28
CA MET A 123 1.39 -5.09 -10.27
C MET A 123 0.39 -6.07 -10.91
N ASP A 124 -0.30 -5.64 -11.98
CA ASP A 124 -1.20 -6.50 -12.76
C ASP A 124 -0.46 -7.66 -13.45
N ALA A 125 0.71 -7.38 -14.05
CA ALA A 125 1.55 -8.42 -14.63
C ALA A 125 2.07 -9.40 -13.57
N ALA A 126 2.42 -8.91 -12.38
CA ALA A 126 2.92 -9.72 -11.27
C ALA A 126 1.82 -10.64 -10.72
N ASP A 127 0.61 -10.13 -10.60
CA ASP A 127 -0.60 -10.87 -10.21
C ASP A 127 -0.94 -11.99 -11.20
N ARG A 128 -0.93 -11.69 -12.50
CA ARG A 128 -1.09 -12.70 -13.56
C ARG A 128 0.00 -13.77 -13.50
N CYS A 129 1.26 -13.36 -13.35
CA CYS A 129 2.40 -14.27 -13.22
C CYS A 129 2.28 -15.16 -11.96
N HIS A 130 1.77 -14.60 -10.85
CA HIS A 130 1.51 -15.32 -9.61
C HIS A 130 0.45 -16.41 -9.81
N ARG A 131 -0.65 -16.09 -10.50
CA ARG A 131 -1.70 -17.06 -10.91
C ARG A 131 -1.25 -18.07 -11.97
N GLY A 132 -0.06 -17.89 -12.54
CA GLY A 132 0.48 -18.76 -13.59
C GLY A 132 -0.03 -18.49 -14.99
N GLU A 133 -0.62 -17.32 -15.19
CA GLU A 133 -0.95 -16.78 -16.49
C GLU A 133 0.29 -16.19 -17.16
N SER A 134 0.30 -16.17 -18.50
CA SER A 134 1.31 -15.45 -19.26
C SER A 134 1.02 -13.94 -19.23
N PHE A 135 2.08 -13.14 -19.32
CA PHE A 135 1.99 -11.69 -19.49
C PHE A 135 2.97 -11.22 -20.56
N GLN A 136 2.77 -10.02 -21.07
CA GLN A 136 3.61 -9.39 -22.08
C GLN A 136 4.34 -8.17 -21.51
N VAL A 137 5.47 -7.81 -22.10
CA VAL A 137 6.24 -6.61 -21.71
C VAL A 137 5.38 -5.34 -21.79
N LEU A 138 4.48 -5.25 -22.77
CA LEU A 138 3.58 -4.11 -22.95
C LEU A 138 2.40 -4.09 -21.98
N ASP A 139 2.19 -5.13 -21.17
CA ASP A 139 1.24 -5.08 -20.05
C ASP A 139 1.62 -4.01 -19.02
N LEU A 140 2.85 -3.45 -19.10
CA LEU A 140 3.27 -2.26 -18.37
C LEU A 140 2.30 -1.09 -18.53
N PHE A 141 1.66 -0.99 -19.70
CA PHE A 141 0.69 0.06 -20.00
C PHE A 141 -0.75 -0.29 -19.57
N ASN A 142 -1.00 -1.43 -18.92
CA ASN A 142 -2.36 -1.81 -18.52
C ASN A 142 -2.97 -0.86 -17.48
N GLY A 143 -2.16 -0.14 -16.69
CA GLY A 143 -2.67 0.94 -15.83
C GLY A 143 -3.34 2.09 -16.59
N PHE A 144 -3.00 2.29 -17.88
CA PHE A 144 -3.69 3.27 -18.74
C PHE A 144 -5.04 2.77 -19.27
N LYS A 145 -5.33 1.48 -19.11
CA LYS A 145 -6.57 0.86 -19.55
C LYS A 145 -7.54 0.62 -18.39
N ARG A 146 -7.03 0.44 -17.18
CA ARG A 146 -7.81 0.08 -15.98
C ARG A 146 -7.48 1.02 -14.83
N ASN A 147 -8.50 1.56 -14.18
CA ASN A 147 -8.39 2.43 -12.99
C ASN A 147 -7.47 3.66 -13.18
N THR A 148 -7.28 4.11 -14.42
CA THR A 148 -6.33 5.17 -14.80
C THR A 148 -6.61 6.47 -14.08
N ARG A 149 -7.89 6.87 -13.96
CA ARG A 149 -8.27 8.08 -13.22
C ARG A 149 -7.78 8.04 -11.79
N GLU A 150 -8.03 6.94 -11.08
CA GLU A 150 -7.62 6.79 -9.68
C GLU A 150 -6.09 6.69 -9.55
N LEU A 151 -5.40 6.04 -10.48
CA LEU A 151 -3.94 5.98 -10.51
C LEU A 151 -3.29 7.34 -10.76
N LEU A 152 -3.84 8.15 -11.67
CA LEU A 152 -3.41 9.53 -11.89
C LEU A 152 -3.68 10.40 -10.65
N LEU A 153 -4.79 10.19 -9.94
CA LEU A 153 -5.06 10.87 -8.67
C LEU A 153 -4.06 10.48 -7.59
N VAL A 154 -3.68 9.19 -7.48
CA VAL A 154 -2.60 8.75 -6.58
C VAL A 154 -1.30 9.51 -6.90
N GLY A 155 -0.94 9.60 -8.17
CA GLY A 155 0.25 10.35 -8.61
C GLY A 155 0.16 11.85 -8.30
N ALA A 156 -1.00 12.47 -8.50
CA ALA A 156 -1.23 13.88 -8.19
C ALA A 156 -1.14 14.16 -6.68
N PHE A 157 -1.78 13.34 -5.85
CA PHE A 157 -1.70 13.50 -4.39
C PHE A 157 -0.28 13.24 -3.88
N TYR A 158 0.41 12.26 -4.44
CA TYR A 158 1.82 11.98 -4.10
C TYR A 158 2.73 13.16 -4.45
N LEU A 159 2.55 13.76 -5.63
CA LEU A 159 3.26 14.97 -6.04
C LEU A 159 3.00 16.13 -5.07
N VAL A 160 1.73 16.40 -4.74
CA VAL A 160 1.37 17.47 -3.79
C VAL A 160 1.98 17.23 -2.41
N ALA A 161 1.99 15.98 -1.93
CA ALA A 161 2.60 15.61 -0.65
C ALA A 161 4.11 15.88 -0.64
N TRP A 162 4.84 15.49 -1.70
CA TRP A 162 6.26 15.81 -1.83
C TRP A 162 6.53 17.30 -1.96
N LEU A 163 5.72 18.03 -2.74
CA LEU A 163 5.87 19.47 -2.88
C LEU A 163 5.68 20.18 -1.54
N ALA A 164 4.61 19.84 -0.81
CA ALA A 164 4.37 20.37 0.54
C ALA A 164 5.53 20.06 1.48
N PHE A 165 6.04 18.83 1.44
CA PHE A 165 7.17 18.40 2.27
C PHE A 165 8.46 19.16 1.93
N PHE A 166 8.80 19.31 0.64
CA PHE A 166 9.96 20.08 0.22
C PHE A 166 9.85 21.56 0.58
N MET A 167 8.66 22.16 0.50
CA MET A 167 8.45 23.54 0.96
C MET A 167 8.75 23.69 2.46
N ILE A 168 8.31 22.73 3.28
CA ILE A 168 8.62 22.72 4.72
C ILE A 168 10.13 22.59 4.95
N LEU A 169 10.80 21.68 4.23
CA LEU A 169 12.25 21.52 4.34
C LEU A 169 13.01 22.80 3.97
N MET A 170 12.64 23.45 2.87
CA MET A 170 13.25 24.71 2.45
C MET A 170 13.08 25.81 3.51
N LEU A 171 11.87 25.95 4.06
CA LEU A 171 11.60 26.89 5.15
C LEU A 171 12.46 26.59 6.39
N MET A 172 12.61 25.31 6.76
CA MET A 172 13.46 24.92 7.90
C MET A 172 14.94 25.22 7.67
N VAL A 173 15.43 25.03 6.44
CA VAL A 173 16.83 25.37 6.11
C VAL A 173 17.10 26.85 6.31
N GLU A 174 16.16 27.71 5.93
CA GLU A 174 16.27 29.16 6.10
C GLU A 174 16.16 29.57 7.58
N LEU A 175 15.14 29.07 8.30
CA LEU A 175 14.92 29.36 9.72
C LEU A 175 16.08 28.91 10.62
N LEU A 176 16.69 27.76 10.31
CA LEU A 176 17.79 27.19 11.09
C LEU A 176 19.18 27.65 10.61
N GLY A 177 19.25 28.50 9.57
CA GLY A 177 20.52 28.98 9.02
C GLY A 177 21.41 27.87 8.43
N LEU A 178 20.83 26.77 7.97
CA LEU A 178 21.56 25.57 7.53
C LEU A 178 22.10 25.67 6.09
N LYS A 179 21.75 26.72 5.35
CA LYS A 179 22.07 26.87 3.92
C LYS A 179 23.57 26.75 3.64
N SER A 180 24.43 27.43 4.41
CA SER A 180 25.89 27.40 4.23
C SER A 180 26.46 26.01 4.48
N GLN A 181 26.00 25.32 5.53
CA GLN A 181 26.42 23.97 5.86
C GLN A 181 26.02 22.96 4.76
N LEU A 182 24.81 23.07 4.22
CA LEU A 182 24.35 22.22 3.12
C LEU A 182 25.15 22.45 1.83
N ILE A 183 25.53 23.70 1.53
CA ILE A 183 26.39 24.00 0.38
C ILE A 183 27.75 23.34 0.54
N VAL A 184 28.38 23.47 1.72
CA VAL A 184 29.67 22.84 2.02
C VAL A 184 29.59 21.32 1.86
N LEU A 185 28.58 20.68 2.46
CA LEU A 185 28.35 19.23 2.31
C LEU A 185 28.17 18.81 0.85
N SER A 186 27.42 19.59 0.05
CA SER A 186 27.22 19.28 -1.37
C SER A 186 28.51 19.35 -2.17
N GLN A 187 29.39 20.30 -1.84
CA GLN A 187 30.69 20.47 -2.49
C GLN A 187 31.68 19.38 -2.07
N GLU A 188 31.65 18.96 -0.81
CA GLU A 188 32.44 17.84 -0.30
C GLU A 188 32.00 16.51 -0.94
N ALA A 189 30.70 16.26 -1.07
CA ALA A 189 30.19 15.05 -1.73
C ALA A 189 30.60 14.93 -3.20
N LEU A 190 30.78 16.06 -3.90
CA LEU A 190 31.20 16.11 -5.30
C LEU A 190 32.72 16.14 -5.46
N SER A 191 33.46 16.50 -4.41
CA SER A 191 34.91 16.62 -4.45
C SER A 191 35.55 15.37 -3.86
N ALA A 192 36.31 14.60 -4.65
CA ALA A 192 37.14 13.49 -4.17
C ALA A 192 38.36 13.96 -3.34
N LYS A 193 38.27 15.13 -2.68
CA LYS A 193 39.30 15.62 -1.78
C LYS A 193 39.03 15.09 -0.39
N ASN A 194 40.03 14.42 0.16
CA ASN A 194 40.11 14.06 1.58
C ASN A 194 40.36 15.33 2.41
N THR A 195 39.44 16.30 2.40
CA THR A 195 39.43 17.34 3.41
C THR A 195 39.09 16.69 4.76
N PRO A 196 39.71 17.11 5.88
CA PRO A 196 39.34 16.59 7.19
C PRO A 196 37.85 16.85 7.39
N ALA A 197 37.07 15.77 7.45
CA ALA A 197 35.62 15.83 7.53
C ALA A 197 35.23 16.63 8.77
N GLN A 198 34.66 17.82 8.57
CA GLN A 198 34.05 18.54 9.68
C GLN A 198 32.87 17.71 10.17
N SER A 199 32.83 17.43 11.47
CA SER A 199 31.70 16.71 12.05
C SER A 199 30.42 17.54 11.82
N PRO A 200 29.34 16.95 11.29
CA PRO A 200 28.11 17.69 11.04
C PRO A 200 27.58 18.29 12.33
N SER A 201 27.05 19.51 12.25
CA SER A 201 26.45 20.16 13.42
C SER A 201 25.25 19.36 13.94
N SER A 202 24.95 19.47 15.24
CA SER A 202 23.78 18.80 15.84
C SER A 202 22.48 19.22 15.16
N ALA A 203 22.35 20.50 14.77
CA ALA A 203 21.20 21.02 14.04
C ALA A 203 21.03 20.35 12.66
N LEU A 204 22.14 20.12 11.95
CA LEU A 204 22.15 19.45 10.66
C LEU A 204 21.78 17.96 10.79
N VAL A 205 22.23 17.28 11.85
CA VAL A 205 21.84 15.89 12.15
C VAL A 205 20.33 15.78 12.41
N TRP A 206 19.78 16.65 13.26
CA TRP A 206 18.34 16.67 13.53
C TRP A 206 17.51 17.02 12.30
N PHE A 207 17.99 17.98 11.48
CA PHE A 207 17.38 18.29 10.19
C PHE A 207 17.37 17.08 9.24
N GLY A 208 18.49 16.36 9.15
CA GLY A 208 18.59 15.14 8.34
C GLY A 208 17.63 14.05 8.82
N LEU A 209 17.50 13.84 10.13
CA LEU A 209 16.56 12.89 10.70
C LEU A 209 15.10 13.30 10.42
N PHE A 210 14.77 14.58 10.56
CA PHE A 210 13.46 15.11 10.20
C PHE A 210 13.17 14.89 8.70
N ALA A 211 14.13 15.19 7.84
CA ALA A 211 14.00 14.98 6.40
C ALA A 211 13.79 13.49 6.05
N PHE A 212 14.52 12.60 6.72
CA PHE A 212 14.37 11.15 6.53
C PHE A 212 13.00 10.65 6.98
N ILE A 213 12.56 10.98 8.20
CA ILE A 213 11.26 10.54 8.74
C ILE A 213 10.11 11.13 7.92
N GLY A 214 10.19 12.41 7.55
CA GLY A 214 9.18 13.06 6.72
C GLY A 214 9.08 12.45 5.32
N GLY A 215 10.22 12.17 4.68
CA GLY A 215 10.24 11.48 3.39
C GLY A 215 9.68 10.06 3.47
N LEU A 216 9.96 9.34 4.58
CA LEU A 216 9.39 8.03 4.84
C LEU A 216 7.86 8.09 5.01
N LEU A 217 7.35 9.12 5.70
CA LEU A 217 5.90 9.35 5.82
C LEU A 217 5.24 9.57 4.45
N VAL A 218 5.80 10.42 3.61
CA VAL A 218 5.29 10.66 2.25
C VAL A 218 5.42 9.41 1.37
N SER A 219 6.46 8.60 1.56
CA SER A 219 6.62 7.34 0.81
C SER A 219 5.60 6.28 1.26
N SER A 220 5.25 6.24 2.55
CA SER A 220 4.34 5.25 3.13
C SER A 220 2.91 5.33 2.58
N ILE A 221 2.43 6.54 2.23
CA ILE A 221 1.11 6.73 1.61
C ILE A 221 1.06 6.22 0.16
N TYR A 222 2.20 6.04 -0.49
CA TYR A 222 2.31 5.59 -1.89
C TYR A 222 2.67 4.12 -2.03
N PHE A 223 3.46 3.56 -1.11
CA PHE A 223 4.13 2.26 -1.25
C PHE A 223 3.22 1.11 -1.75
N PHE A 224 1.99 0.99 -1.23
CA PHE A 224 1.01 -0.02 -1.66
C PHE A 224 -0.13 0.55 -2.51
N ALA A 225 -0.25 1.89 -2.63
CA ALA A 225 -1.42 2.52 -3.24
C ALA A 225 -1.66 2.12 -4.72
N PRO A 226 -0.64 2.06 -5.62
CA PRO A 226 -0.86 1.61 -7.00
C PRO A 226 -1.37 0.16 -7.10
N ALA A 227 -0.85 -0.75 -6.26
CA ALA A 227 -1.28 -2.14 -6.22
C ALA A 227 -2.74 -2.25 -5.74
N LEU A 228 -3.07 -1.52 -4.67
CA LEU A 228 -4.41 -1.46 -4.10
C LEU A 228 -5.45 -0.90 -5.09
N VAL A 229 -5.12 0.15 -5.85
CA VAL A 229 -6.00 0.68 -6.89
C VAL A 229 -6.12 -0.29 -8.05
N MET A 230 -5.03 -0.89 -8.52
CA MET A 230 -5.06 -1.76 -9.71
C MET A 230 -5.76 -3.10 -9.45
N LEU A 231 -5.39 -3.77 -8.35
CA LEU A 231 -5.80 -5.14 -8.05
C LEU A 231 -7.15 -5.20 -7.31
N ARG A 232 -7.48 -4.18 -6.51
CA ARG A 232 -8.75 -4.13 -5.75
C ARG A 232 -9.74 -3.07 -6.23
N GLY A 233 -9.37 -2.25 -7.21
CA GLY A 233 -10.27 -1.21 -7.74
C GLY A 233 -10.63 -0.12 -6.73
N MET A 234 -9.80 0.08 -5.70
CA MET A 234 -10.05 1.09 -4.68
C MET A 234 -9.89 2.52 -5.20
N ARG A 235 -10.59 3.46 -4.55
CA ARG A 235 -10.42 4.89 -4.80
C ARG A 235 -9.05 5.36 -4.31
N ALA A 236 -8.48 6.35 -4.97
CA ALA A 236 -7.12 6.84 -4.69
C ALA A 236 -6.88 7.16 -3.21
N VAL A 237 -7.79 7.94 -2.60
CA VAL A 237 -7.64 8.38 -1.20
C VAL A 237 -7.75 7.21 -0.22
N GLU A 238 -8.65 6.26 -0.47
CA GLU A 238 -8.84 5.06 0.36
C GLU A 238 -7.61 4.15 0.27
N ALA A 239 -7.10 3.92 -0.95
CA ALA A 239 -5.89 3.15 -1.18
C ALA A 239 -4.66 3.77 -0.50
N MET A 240 -4.51 5.11 -0.52
CA MET A 240 -3.39 5.79 0.13
C MET A 240 -3.47 5.74 1.66
N LYS A 241 -4.68 5.89 2.24
CA LYS A 241 -4.90 5.71 3.68
C LYS A 241 -4.57 4.28 4.11
N LEU A 242 -5.04 3.30 3.35
CA LEU A 242 -4.78 1.90 3.65
C LEU A 242 -3.30 1.55 3.47
N SER A 243 -2.62 2.10 2.46
CA SER A 243 -1.17 1.98 2.28
C SER A 243 -0.40 2.49 3.50
N TYR A 244 -0.78 3.66 4.02
CA TYR A 244 -0.18 4.23 5.22
C TYR A 244 -0.33 3.30 6.42
N VAL A 245 -1.55 2.84 6.70
CA VAL A 245 -1.82 1.92 7.81
C VAL A 245 -1.05 0.62 7.64
N ALA A 246 -1.06 0.03 6.44
CA ALA A 246 -0.35 -1.22 6.13
C ALA A 246 1.16 -1.08 6.32
N PHE A 247 1.75 0.04 5.89
CA PHE A 247 3.18 0.32 6.00
C PHE A 247 3.60 0.39 7.47
N TRP A 248 2.92 1.20 8.29
CA TRP A 248 3.30 1.38 9.69
C TRP A 248 2.92 0.19 10.58
N ARG A 249 1.83 -0.53 10.25
CA ARG A 249 1.47 -1.79 10.91
C ARG A 249 2.50 -2.90 10.65
N ASN A 250 3.26 -2.80 9.56
CA ASN A 250 4.29 -3.75 9.13
C ASN A 250 5.68 -3.11 9.04
N PHE A 251 5.99 -2.13 9.89
CA PHE A 251 7.26 -1.41 9.82
C PHE A 251 8.47 -2.34 10.01
N LEU A 252 8.38 -3.32 10.91
CA LEU A 252 9.48 -4.25 11.19
C LEU A 252 9.88 -5.12 9.99
N PRO A 253 8.97 -5.86 9.32
CA PRO A 253 9.35 -6.59 8.10
C PRO A 253 9.78 -5.66 6.96
N ILE A 254 9.20 -4.45 6.84
CA ILE A 254 9.67 -3.46 5.85
C ILE A 254 11.12 -3.04 6.14
N LEU A 255 11.49 -2.86 7.41
CA LEU A 255 12.85 -2.54 7.81
C LEU A 255 13.83 -3.67 7.47
N VAL A 256 13.46 -4.93 7.76
CA VAL A 256 14.25 -6.11 7.39
C VAL A 256 14.42 -6.20 5.88
N PHE A 257 13.34 -5.99 5.14
CA PHE A 257 13.34 -5.91 3.68
C PHE A 257 14.32 -4.83 3.17
N SER A 258 14.26 -3.61 3.71
CA SER A 258 15.13 -2.52 3.31
C SER A 258 16.61 -2.81 3.60
N ILE A 259 16.93 -3.35 4.78
CA ILE A 259 18.30 -3.73 5.15
C ILE A 259 18.82 -4.82 4.21
N ALA A 260 18.02 -5.85 3.94
CA ALA A 260 18.38 -6.92 3.02
C ALA A 260 18.59 -6.39 1.59
N PHE A 261 17.75 -5.46 1.13
CA PHE A 261 17.92 -4.82 -0.19
C PHE A 261 19.18 -3.96 -0.28
N VAL A 262 19.58 -3.26 0.79
CA VAL A 262 20.87 -2.55 0.83
C VAL A 262 22.02 -3.54 0.68
N ALA A 263 22.00 -4.66 1.40
CA ALA A 263 23.03 -5.70 1.27
C ALA A 263 23.08 -6.27 -0.16
N LEU A 264 21.93 -6.57 -0.77
CA LEU A 264 21.84 -7.03 -2.16
C LEU A 264 22.35 -5.98 -3.16
N THR A 265 22.13 -4.69 -2.89
CA THR A 265 22.64 -3.59 -3.72
C THR A 265 24.16 -3.53 -3.69
N ILE A 266 24.76 -3.67 -2.51
CA ILE A 266 26.21 -3.75 -2.35
C ILE A 266 26.75 -4.95 -3.14
N LEU A 267 26.16 -6.14 -2.96
CA LEU A 267 26.56 -7.34 -3.69
C LEU A 267 26.40 -7.20 -5.22
N ALA A 268 25.32 -6.57 -5.69
CA ALA A 268 25.05 -6.35 -7.11
C ALA A 268 26.03 -5.37 -7.78
N SER A 269 26.67 -4.49 -6.99
CA SER A 269 27.66 -3.53 -7.49
C SER A 269 29.03 -4.15 -7.77
N ILE A 270 29.42 -5.21 -7.02
CA ILE A 270 30.71 -5.90 -7.14
C ILE A 270 31.02 -6.37 -8.58
N PRO A 271 30.12 -7.06 -9.30
CA PRO A 271 30.39 -7.51 -10.67
C PRO A 271 30.20 -6.37 -11.69
N LEU A 272 30.86 -5.22 -11.51
CA LEU A 272 30.73 -4.04 -12.37
C LEU A 272 29.27 -3.63 -12.63
N PHE A 273 28.45 -3.64 -11.58
CA PHE A 273 27.01 -3.35 -11.64
C PHE A 273 26.15 -4.32 -12.49
N LEU A 274 26.69 -5.43 -13.02
CA LEU A 274 25.88 -6.41 -13.76
C LEU A 274 24.78 -7.03 -12.90
N GLY A 275 24.97 -7.09 -11.57
CA GLY A 275 23.94 -7.58 -10.65
C GLY A 275 22.64 -6.76 -10.69
N PHE A 276 22.69 -5.50 -11.15
CA PHE A 276 21.51 -4.66 -11.28
C PHE A 276 20.53 -5.15 -12.35
N ILE A 277 20.97 -5.96 -13.32
CA ILE A 277 20.08 -6.60 -14.32
C ILE A 277 19.03 -7.47 -13.62
N VAL A 278 19.38 -8.10 -12.51
CA VAL A 278 18.48 -8.93 -11.70
C VAL A 278 17.85 -8.12 -10.57
N LEU A 279 18.62 -7.25 -9.91
CA LEU A 279 18.16 -6.50 -8.75
C LEU A 279 17.06 -5.51 -9.11
N ILE A 280 17.12 -4.88 -10.29
CA ILE A 280 16.12 -3.91 -10.73
C ILE A 280 14.72 -4.56 -10.86
N PRO A 281 14.53 -5.64 -11.64
CA PRO A 281 13.25 -6.35 -11.67
C PRO A 281 12.81 -6.84 -10.29
N LEU A 282 13.76 -7.31 -9.47
CA LEU A 282 13.47 -7.77 -8.12
C LEU A 282 12.91 -6.65 -7.23
N ALA A 283 13.46 -5.44 -7.32
CA ALA A 283 12.99 -4.27 -6.59
C ALA A 283 11.58 -3.84 -7.00
N LEU A 284 11.21 -4.05 -8.27
CA LEU A 284 9.87 -3.74 -8.80
C LEU A 284 8.84 -4.83 -8.43
N LEU A 285 9.27 -6.08 -8.28
CA LEU A 285 8.44 -7.22 -7.89
C LEU A 285 8.22 -7.36 -6.39
N ALA A 286 9.18 -6.94 -5.57
CA ALA A 286 9.08 -7.13 -4.13
C ALA A 286 7.94 -6.37 -3.44
N PRO A 287 7.56 -5.15 -3.87
CA PRO A 287 6.34 -4.51 -3.39
C PRO A 287 5.08 -5.34 -3.66
N TYR A 288 5.01 -6.07 -4.79
CA TYR A 288 3.92 -7.01 -5.06
C TYR A 288 3.94 -8.20 -4.09
N ALA A 289 5.11 -8.81 -3.86
CA ALA A 289 5.22 -9.90 -2.88
C ALA A 289 4.85 -9.46 -1.46
N ALA A 290 5.21 -8.23 -1.08
CA ALA A 290 4.80 -7.61 0.18
C ALA A 290 3.29 -7.36 0.23
N TYR A 291 2.70 -6.90 -0.87
CA TYR A 291 1.26 -6.71 -1.01
C TYR A 291 0.51 -8.03 -0.78
N VAL A 292 0.90 -9.12 -1.46
CA VAL A 292 0.29 -10.45 -1.25
C VAL A 292 0.41 -10.86 0.21
N GLY A 293 1.61 -10.80 0.79
CA GLY A 293 1.82 -11.19 2.19
C GLY A 293 0.95 -10.41 3.19
N ILE A 294 0.68 -9.12 2.95
CA ILE A 294 -0.09 -8.27 3.88
C ILE A 294 -1.60 -8.40 3.63
N PHE A 295 -2.04 -8.50 2.38
CA PHE A 295 -3.44 -8.35 2.00
C PHE A 295 -4.14 -9.64 1.53
N GLU A 296 -3.42 -10.73 1.22
CA GLU A 296 -3.97 -11.99 0.66
C GLU A 296 -3.63 -13.23 1.50
#